data_AF-A0A2V6GD74-F1
#
_entry.id   AF-A0A2V6GD74-F1
#
_cell.length_a   1.000
_cell.length_b   1.000
_cell.length_c   1.000
_cell.angle_alpha   90.00
_cell.angle_beta   90.00
_cell.angle_gamma   90.00
#
_symmetry.space_group_name_H-M   'P 1'
#
loop_
_entity.id
_entity.type
_entity.pdbx_description
1 polymer ?
#
loop_
_entity_poly.entity_id
_entity_poly.type
_entity_poly.pdbx_seq_one_letter_code
_entity_poly.pdbx_strand_id
1 'polypeptide(L)'
;MAEPYEFEIVTDDKKQSLAKPDPAATPFKVVIDPRVRHDLRRALIELIDFHDEMLAEHFAEGKLALDSYKEYIELFARSLKETMESREGVAYLLRSVGFDVPPEEINLHPELRWKKAPGAFGSTLI
;
A
#
# COMPACT_ATOMS: atom_id res chain seq x y z
N MET A 1 -18.71 50.96 -5.91
CA MET A 1 -18.51 50.33 -7.24
C MET A 1 -17.93 48.96 -6.96
N ALA A 2 -18.72 47.91 -7.17
CA ALA A 2 -18.31 46.52 -6.95
C ALA A 2 -18.24 45.86 -8.33
N GLU A 3 -17.04 45.43 -8.73
CA GLU A 3 -16.80 44.72 -9.99
C GLU A 3 -17.31 43.27 -9.87
N PRO A 4 -18.01 42.73 -10.88
CA PRO A 4 -18.45 41.34 -10.88
C PRO A 4 -17.28 40.42 -11.24
N TYR A 5 -16.97 39.46 -10.36
CA TYR A 5 -16.00 38.40 -10.67
C TYR A 5 -16.67 37.33 -11.56
N GLU A 6 -16.24 37.25 -12.81
CA GLU A 6 -16.60 36.22 -13.77
C GLU A 6 -15.78 34.95 -13.46
N PHE A 7 -16.47 33.82 -13.20
CA PHE A 7 -15.81 32.52 -13.00
C PHE A 7 -15.94 31.69 -14.28
N GLU A 8 -14.80 31.28 -14.83
CA GLU A 8 -14.72 30.42 -16.01
C GLU A 8 -14.56 28.94 -15.57
N ILE A 9 -15.48 28.08 -16.01
CA ILE A 9 -15.42 26.64 -15.75
C ILE A 9 -14.54 26.01 -16.83
N VAL A 10 -13.34 25.56 -16.46
CA VAL A 10 -12.44 24.86 -17.38
C VAL A 10 -12.92 23.41 -17.53
N THR A 11 -13.46 23.08 -18.70
CA THR A 11 -13.81 21.70 -19.07
C THR A 11 -12.56 20.85 -19.29
N ASP A 12 -12.55 19.68 -18.65
CA ASP A 12 -11.49 18.67 -18.69
C ASP A 12 -11.48 17.96 -20.05
N ASP A 13 -10.69 18.47 -20.98
CA ASP A 13 -10.52 17.84 -22.29
C ASP A 13 -9.05 17.88 -22.69
N LYS A 14 -8.26 16.93 -22.15
CA LYS A 14 -7.01 16.46 -22.78
C LYS A 14 -6.46 15.19 -22.13
N LYS A 15 -6.52 14.11 -22.90
CA LYS A 15 -5.72 12.87 -22.83
C LYS A 15 -4.35 13.10 -22.18
N GLN A 16 -4.15 12.51 -21.00
CA GLN A 16 -2.83 12.39 -20.36
C GLN A 16 -1.93 11.48 -21.19
N SER A 17 -1.14 12.08 -22.09
CA SER A 17 0.12 11.48 -22.52
C SER A 17 1.10 11.51 -21.35
N LEU A 18 1.44 10.35 -20.79
CA LEU A 18 2.48 10.22 -19.77
C LEU A 18 3.79 10.84 -20.30
N ALA A 19 4.20 11.96 -19.70
CA ALA A 19 5.35 12.73 -20.14
C ALA A 19 6.66 11.94 -19.98
N LYS A 20 7.62 12.17 -20.90
CA LYS A 20 8.98 11.64 -20.80
C LYS A 20 9.66 12.17 -19.52
N PRO A 21 10.39 11.32 -18.76
CA PRO A 21 10.96 11.73 -17.49
C PRO A 21 12.11 12.74 -17.66
N ASP A 22 12.00 13.84 -16.92
CA ASP A 22 12.92 14.98 -16.88
C ASP A 22 14.26 14.60 -16.19
N PRO A 23 15.42 14.84 -16.83
CA PRO A 23 16.75 14.60 -16.25
C PRO A 23 17.08 15.46 -15.01
N ALA A 24 16.23 16.39 -14.59
CA ALA A 24 16.39 17.24 -13.40
C ALA A 24 15.64 16.76 -12.13
N ALA A 25 15.19 15.50 -12.06
CA ALA A 25 14.42 15.01 -10.90
C ALA A 25 15.17 15.14 -9.55
N THR A 26 14.61 15.95 -8.64
CA THR A 26 15.15 16.41 -7.35
C THR A 26 15.24 15.30 -6.27
N PRO A 27 16.03 15.48 -5.18
CA PRO A 27 16.36 14.42 -4.21
C PRO A 27 15.22 13.98 -3.27
N PHE A 28 14.02 14.53 -3.41
CA PHE A 28 12.81 14.11 -2.67
C PHE A 28 11.81 13.41 -3.57
N LYS A 29 12.30 12.60 -4.51
CA LYS A 29 11.46 11.79 -5.39
C LYS A 29 10.75 10.74 -4.55
N VAL A 30 9.60 11.10 -3.99
CA VAL A 30 8.68 10.13 -3.42
C VAL A 30 8.29 9.24 -4.58
N VAL A 31 8.85 8.02 -4.61
CA VAL A 31 8.64 7.04 -5.69
C VAL A 31 7.17 6.57 -5.73
N ILE A 32 6.42 6.83 -4.65
CA ILE A 32 5.04 6.42 -4.46
C ILE A 32 4.13 7.65 -4.50
N ASP A 33 3.12 7.62 -5.36
CA ASP A 33 2.09 8.63 -5.44
C ASP A 33 1.40 8.87 -4.06
N PRO A 34 1.20 10.12 -3.61
CA PRO A 34 0.58 10.41 -2.32
C PRO A 34 -0.81 9.79 -2.12
N ARG A 35 -1.61 9.68 -3.19
CA ARG A 35 -2.93 9.04 -3.17
C ARG A 35 -2.79 7.54 -2.95
N VAL A 36 -1.89 6.88 -3.69
CA VAL A 36 -1.58 5.45 -3.50
C VAL A 36 -1.14 5.17 -2.05
N ARG A 37 -0.34 6.05 -1.45
CA ARG A 37 0.04 5.94 -0.03
C ARG A 37 -1.15 6.09 0.92
N HIS A 38 -2.06 7.02 0.62
CA HIS A 38 -3.26 7.22 1.44
C HIS A 38 -4.18 6.01 1.38
N ASP A 39 -4.44 5.50 0.18
CA ASP A 39 -5.29 4.34 -0.06
C ASP A 39 -4.70 3.08 0.60
N LEU A 40 -3.38 2.89 0.53
CA LEU A 40 -2.69 1.80 1.23
C LEU A 40 -2.89 1.87 2.74
N ARG A 41 -2.72 3.07 3.33
CA ARG A 41 -2.89 3.26 4.77
C ARG A 41 -4.31 2.91 5.20
N ARG A 42 -5.30 3.37 4.43
CA ARG A 42 -6.70 3.08 4.71
C ARG A 42 -6.97 1.57 4.65
N ALA A 43 -6.49 0.88 3.62
CA ALA A 43 -6.67 -0.55 3.47
C ALA A 43 -6.02 -1.35 4.61
N LEU A 44 -4.87 -0.90 5.11
CA LEU A 44 -4.21 -1.51 6.28
C LEU A 44 -5.02 -1.32 7.57
N ILE A 45 -5.63 -0.15 7.76
CA ILE A 45 -6.52 0.10 8.92
C ILE A 45 -7.75 -0.79 8.84
N GLU A 46 -8.41 -0.84 7.67
CA GLU A 46 -9.58 -1.71 7.46
C GLU A 46 -9.24 -3.19 7.69
N LEU A 47 -8.03 -3.64 7.32
CA LEU A 47 -7.58 -5.01 7.59
C LEU A 47 -7.37 -5.26 9.09
N ILE A 48 -6.78 -4.30 9.81
CA ILE A 48 -6.60 -4.36 11.27
C ILE A 48 -7.97 -4.48 11.95
N ASP A 49 -8.92 -3.62 11.60
CA ASP A 49 -10.27 -3.61 12.16
C ASP A 49 -10.99 -4.94 11.88
N PHE A 50 -10.88 -5.46 10.66
CA PHE A 50 -11.46 -6.77 10.31
C PHE A 50 -10.91 -7.91 11.18
N HIS A 51 -9.60 -7.96 11.40
CA HIS A 51 -9.01 -9.01 12.25
C HIS A 51 -9.43 -8.88 13.73
N ASP A 52 -9.65 -7.65 14.22
CA ASP A 52 -10.14 -7.38 15.57
C ASP A 52 -11.59 -7.87 15.73
N GLU A 53 -12.46 -7.50 14.79
CA GLU A 53 -13.86 -7.93 14.76
C GLU A 53 -13.99 -9.46 14.67
N MET A 54 -13.22 -10.10 13.79
CA MET A 54 -13.24 -11.56 13.65
C MET A 54 -12.83 -12.26 14.95
N LEU A 55 -11.81 -11.79 15.66
CA LEU A 55 -11.42 -12.39 16.93
C LEU A 55 -12.48 -12.18 18.02
N ALA A 56 -13.07 -10.99 18.08
CA ALA A 56 -14.17 -10.70 18.99
C ALA A 56 -15.37 -11.62 18.73
N GLU A 57 -15.71 -11.88 17.46
CA GLU A 57 -16.79 -12.78 17.07
C GLU A 57 -16.49 -14.24 17.47
N HIS A 58 -15.29 -14.75 17.19
CA HIS A 58 -14.90 -16.11 17.60
C HIS A 58 -14.93 -16.31 19.12
N PHE A 59 -14.55 -15.28 19.89
CA PHE A 59 -14.66 -15.30 21.34
C PHE A 59 -16.12 -15.30 21.80
N ALA A 60 -16.96 -14.43 21.23
CA ALA A 60 -18.38 -14.34 21.55
C ALA A 60 -19.15 -15.64 21.25
N GLU A 61 -18.78 -16.34 20.18
CA GLU A 61 -19.34 -17.64 19.80
C GLU A 61 -18.80 -18.81 20.64
N GLY A 62 -17.84 -18.56 21.54
CA GLY A 62 -17.18 -19.60 22.34
C GLY A 62 -16.26 -20.52 21.55
N LYS A 63 -15.92 -20.15 20.30
CA LYS A 63 -14.94 -20.87 19.46
C LYS A 63 -13.50 -20.59 19.89
N LEU A 64 -13.30 -19.49 20.62
CA LEU A 64 -12.03 -19.07 21.17
C LEU A 64 -12.17 -18.87 22.69
N ALA A 65 -11.31 -19.54 23.45
CA ALA A 65 -11.15 -19.28 24.88
C ALA A 65 -9.89 -18.42 25.07
N LEU A 66 -10.01 -17.32 25.79
CA LEU A 66 -8.90 -16.42 26.11
C LEU A 66 -8.81 -16.30 27.64
N ASP A 67 -7.63 -16.61 28.18
CA ASP A 67 -7.36 -16.51 29.61
C ASP A 67 -6.89 -15.09 29.99
N SER A 68 -6.46 -14.28 29.02
CA SER A 68 -6.04 -12.89 29.25
C SER A 68 -6.00 -12.00 28.00
N TYR A 69 -5.95 -10.69 28.20
CA TYR A 69 -5.69 -9.70 27.13
C TYR A 69 -4.33 -9.90 26.44
N LYS A 70 -3.35 -10.51 27.11
CA LYS A 70 -2.06 -10.83 26.47
C LYS A 70 -2.26 -11.83 25.33
N GLU A 71 -3.04 -12.88 25.56
CA GLU A 71 -3.30 -13.92 24.56
C GLU A 71 -4.09 -13.36 23.37
N TYR A 72 -5.03 -12.46 23.62
CA TYR A 72 -5.73 -11.72 22.58
C TYR A 72 -4.76 -11.03 21.63
N ILE A 73 -3.85 -10.22 22.18
CA ILE A 73 -2.87 -9.45 21.41
C ILE A 73 -1.93 -10.39 20.63
N GLU A 74 -1.51 -11.50 21.24
CA GLU A 74 -0.64 -12.49 20.60
C GLU A 74 -1.32 -13.17 19.40
N LEU A 75 -2.60 -13.56 19.54
CA LEU A 75 -3.38 -14.16 18.46
C LEU A 75 -3.66 -13.16 17.34
N PHE A 76 -4.04 -11.94 17.70
CA PHE A 76 -4.24 -10.85 16.76
C PHE A 76 -2.99 -10.55 15.93
N ALA A 77 -1.85 -10.34 16.59
CA ALA A 77 -0.58 -10.05 15.92
C ALA A 77 -0.13 -11.20 15.01
N ARG A 78 -0.31 -12.45 15.46
CA ARG A 78 0.00 -13.63 14.66
C ARG A 78 -0.89 -13.72 13.42
N SER A 79 -2.20 -13.56 13.58
CA SER A 79 -3.18 -13.63 12.50
C SER A 79 -2.90 -12.56 11.42
N LEU A 80 -2.61 -11.32 11.84
CA LEU A 80 -2.21 -10.26 10.91
C LEU A 80 -0.91 -10.59 10.17
N LYS A 81 0.11 -11.08 10.89
CA LYS A 81 1.39 -11.46 10.28
C LYS A 81 1.20 -12.56 9.23
N GLU A 82 0.42 -13.58 9.54
CA GLU A 82 0.13 -14.68 8.62
C GLU A 82 -0.59 -14.19 7.35
N THR A 83 -1.61 -13.33 7.49
CA THR A 83 -2.25 -12.69 6.33
C THR A 83 -1.24 -11.91 5.49
N MET A 84 -0.40 -11.10 6.12
CA MET A 84 0.57 -10.24 5.45
C MET A 84 1.76 -10.99 4.83
N GLU A 85 2.04 -12.22 5.29
CA GLU A 85 3.05 -13.11 4.71
C GLU A 85 2.49 -13.93 3.54
N SER A 86 1.18 -13.91 3.30
CA SER A 86 0.53 -14.62 2.19
C SER A 86 0.48 -13.81 0.89
N ARG A 87 0.40 -14.50 -0.26
CA ARG A 87 0.23 -13.84 -1.56
C ARG A 87 -1.12 -13.15 -1.63
N GLU A 88 -2.13 -13.76 -1.04
CA GLU A 88 -3.52 -13.30 -1.01
C GLU A 88 -3.64 -11.99 -0.23
N GLY A 89 -3.00 -11.88 0.93
CA GLY A 89 -2.97 -10.64 1.71
C GLY A 89 -2.24 -9.51 1.00
N VAL A 90 -1.13 -9.81 0.31
CA VAL A 90 -0.44 -8.82 -0.52
C VAL A 90 -1.29 -8.42 -1.74
N ALA A 91 -1.96 -9.38 -2.38
CA ALA A 91 -2.88 -9.13 -3.51
C ALA A 91 -4.03 -8.21 -3.10
N TYR A 92 -4.59 -8.42 -1.91
CA TYR A 92 -5.62 -7.56 -1.33
C TYR A 92 -5.16 -6.11 -1.24
N LEU A 93 -3.94 -5.87 -0.73
CA LEU A 93 -3.38 -4.52 -0.62
C LEU A 93 -3.00 -3.90 -1.97
N LEU A 94 -2.52 -4.70 -2.91
CA LEU A 94 -2.25 -4.24 -4.27
C LEU A 94 -3.54 -3.77 -4.94
N ARG A 95 -4.61 -4.55 -4.81
CA ARG A 95 -5.92 -4.23 -5.38
C ARG A 95 -6.54 -2.98 -4.73
N SER A 96 -6.38 -2.80 -3.42
CA SER A 96 -6.93 -1.63 -2.72
C SER A 96 -6.31 -0.30 -3.17
N VAL A 97 -5.12 -0.34 -3.76
CA VAL A 97 -4.46 0.82 -4.36
C VAL A 97 -4.51 0.84 -5.90
N GLY A 98 -5.29 -0.04 -6.51
CA GLY A 98 -5.55 -0.05 -7.96
C GLY A 98 -4.64 -0.93 -8.81
N PHE A 99 -3.83 -1.82 -8.21
CA PHE A 99 -3.07 -2.84 -8.94
C PHE A 99 -3.81 -4.19 -8.90
N ASP A 100 -4.28 -4.65 -10.05
CA ASP A 100 -4.86 -5.98 -10.19
C ASP A 100 -3.76 -6.97 -10.62
N VAL A 101 -3.19 -7.68 -9.64
CA VAL A 101 -2.09 -8.62 -9.84
C VAL A 101 -2.54 -9.99 -9.32
N PRO A 102 -2.47 -11.05 -10.15
CA PRO A 102 -2.79 -12.40 -9.70
C PRO A 102 -1.86 -12.85 -8.55
N PRO A 103 -2.38 -13.52 -7.50
CA PRO A 103 -1.57 -13.94 -6.35
C PRO A 103 -0.31 -14.74 -6.74
N GLU A 104 -0.39 -15.59 -7.76
CA GLU A 104 0.71 -16.41 -8.27
C GLU A 104 1.89 -15.59 -8.81
N GLU A 105 1.66 -14.35 -9.25
CA GLU A 105 2.69 -13.43 -9.73
C GLU A 105 3.35 -12.64 -8.58
N ILE A 106 2.78 -12.72 -7.37
CA ILE A 106 3.29 -12.00 -6.21
C ILE A 106 4.52 -12.70 -5.66
N ASN A 107 5.61 -11.94 -5.68
CA ASN A 107 6.90 -12.35 -5.19
C ASN A 107 7.03 -12.09 -3.69
N LEU A 108 6.98 -13.16 -2.88
CA LEU A 108 7.19 -13.08 -1.43
C LEU A 108 8.66 -13.20 -1.02
N HIS A 109 9.53 -13.61 -1.93
CA HIS A 109 10.93 -13.97 -1.68
C HIS A 109 11.77 -12.75 -1.26
N PRO A 110 12.22 -12.67 0.00
CA PRO A 110 12.98 -11.53 0.52
C PRO A 110 14.23 -11.18 -0.28
N GLU A 111 14.93 -12.19 -0.77
CA GLU A 111 16.16 -12.10 -1.55
C GLU A 111 15.97 -11.49 -2.94
N LEU A 112 14.73 -11.52 -3.47
CA LEU A 112 14.37 -10.98 -4.77
C LEU A 112 13.73 -9.58 -4.67
N ARG A 113 13.51 -9.05 -3.46
CA ARG A 113 12.84 -7.74 -3.24
C ARG A 113 13.64 -6.55 -3.76
N TRP A 114 14.96 -6.65 -3.74
CA TRP A 114 15.85 -5.55 -4.11
C TRP A 114 16.56 -5.88 -5.41
N LYS A 115 16.20 -5.18 -6.50
CA LYS A 115 17.13 -5.08 -7.64
C LYS A 115 18.34 -4.31 -7.12
N LYS A 116 19.55 -4.89 -7.19
CA LYS A 116 20.78 -4.14 -6.99
C LYS A 116 20.68 -2.89 -7.88
N ALA A 117 20.78 -1.70 -7.28
CA ALA A 117 20.90 -0.49 -8.08
C ALA A 117 22.02 -0.72 -9.11
N PRO A 118 21.90 -0.24 -10.35
CA PRO A 118 23.03 -0.27 -11.28
C PRO A 118 24.21 0.33 -10.50
N GLY A 119 25.24 -0.49 -10.25
CA GLY A 119 26.44 -0.01 -9.55
C GLY A 119 26.86 1.28 -10.22
N ALA A 120 27.18 2.30 -9.42
CA ALA A 120 27.60 3.60 -9.92
C ALA A 120 28.58 3.38 -11.08
N PHE A 121 28.12 3.68 -12.31
CA PHE A 121 28.98 3.72 -13.48
C PHE A 121 29.99 4.84 -13.21
N GLY A 122 31.20 4.47 -12.78
CA GLY A 122 32.21 5.47 -12.45
C GLY A 122 33.31 4.99 -11.49
N SER A 123 33.91 3.83 -11.73
CA SER A 123 35.29 3.59 -11.28
C SER A 123 36.01 2.69 -12.27
N THR A 124 36.07 3.14 -13.52
CA THR A 124 37.14 2.73 -14.42
C THR A 124 37.55 3.94 -15.23
N LEU A 125 38.33 4.81 -14.60
CA LEU A 125 39.20 5.72 -15.31
C LEU A 125 40.58 5.61 -14.64
N ILE A 126 41.43 4.83 -15.34
CA ILE A 126 42.90 4.86 -15.36
C ILE A 126 43.60 4.42 -14.06
#